data_AF-A0A009LRA5-F1
#
_entry.id   AF-A0A009LRA5-F1
#
_cell.length_a   1.000
_cell.length_b   1.000
_cell.length_c   1.000
_cell.angle_alpha   90.00
_cell.angle_beta   90.00
_cell.angle_gamma   90.00
#
_symmetry.space_group_name_H-M   'P 1'
#
loop_
_entity.id
_entity.type
_entity.pdbx_description
1 polymer ?
#
loop_
_entity_poly.entity_id
_entity_poly.type
_entity_poly.pdbx_seq_one_letter_code
_entity_poly.pdbx_strand_id
1 'polypeptide(L)'
;MDKNTILKICPSFQVRFIGSEKYLYRAKDRLAWEPDIIKNEMFWEVWEFFLKPRSVLEALESINHENDYVINAIKGLIDCGILEVNNIKDGYGYNKFILSKKLINNMESVFFHISTSRMNWVNYSKSKEIQELDHNEMDIKVREEQPPSNFKKYRNSIPKYDLAELIPLKFFKSKINNSIFSKEIEGLNNKISLDLINLLLNYSIAKVGTVEMYATGKHILKPVPSGGARHTTEAYIIVNDGVDGIDFGAY
;
A
#
# COMPACT_ATOMS: atom_id res chain seq x y z
N MET A 1 11.93 -26.23 -28.22
CA MET A 1 12.42 -25.25 -27.23
C MET A 1 13.94 -25.31 -27.26
N ASP A 2 14.62 -24.20 -27.51
CA ASP A 2 16.08 -24.15 -27.50
C ASP A 2 16.57 -24.39 -26.06
N LYS A 3 17.46 -25.39 -25.87
CA LYS A 3 17.98 -25.77 -24.54
C LYS A 3 18.84 -24.66 -23.91
N ASN A 4 19.39 -23.76 -24.73
CA ASN A 4 20.17 -22.62 -24.26
C ASN A 4 19.30 -21.41 -23.87
N THR A 5 17.96 -21.50 -24.03
CA THR A 5 17.05 -20.43 -23.60
C THR A 5 17.18 -20.22 -22.11
N ILE A 6 17.52 -18.99 -21.70
CA ILE A 6 17.49 -18.59 -20.30
C ILE A 6 16.06 -18.20 -19.94
N LEU A 7 15.49 -18.86 -18.95
CA LEU A 7 14.16 -18.59 -18.41
C LEU A 7 14.26 -17.98 -17.02
N LYS A 8 13.21 -17.27 -16.61
CA LYS A 8 13.03 -16.78 -15.24
C LYS A 8 11.56 -16.80 -14.86
N ILE A 9 11.28 -16.83 -13.55
CA ILE A 9 9.92 -16.60 -13.06
C ILE A 9 9.49 -15.16 -13.38
N CYS A 10 8.29 -15.02 -13.93
CA CYS A 10 7.62 -13.73 -14.10
C CYS A 10 7.44 -13.08 -12.73
N PRO A 11 8.02 -11.89 -12.49
CA PRO A 11 7.99 -11.26 -11.18
C PRO A 11 6.57 -11.00 -10.67
N SER A 12 5.56 -10.93 -11.53
CA SER A 12 4.19 -10.64 -11.12
C SER A 12 3.50 -11.75 -10.33
N PHE A 13 4.07 -12.97 -10.28
CA PHE A 13 3.51 -14.07 -9.50
C PHE A 13 4.05 -14.11 -8.07
N GLN A 14 3.17 -14.47 -7.14
CA GLN A 14 3.47 -14.66 -5.73
C GLN A 14 2.82 -15.93 -5.21
N VAL A 15 3.53 -16.65 -4.37
CA VAL A 15 2.91 -17.66 -3.51
C VAL A 15 2.32 -16.94 -2.31
N ARG A 16 1.02 -17.12 -2.08
CA ARG A 16 0.29 -16.53 -0.96
C ARG A 16 -0.39 -17.63 -0.15
N PHE A 17 -0.77 -17.25 1.07
CA PHE A 17 -1.39 -18.14 2.04
C PHE A 17 -2.69 -17.52 2.53
N ILE A 18 -3.79 -18.29 2.51
CA ILE A 18 -5.04 -17.97 3.21
C ILE A 18 -5.26 -19.13 4.20
N GLY A 19 -5.13 -18.84 5.49
CA GLY A 19 -5.10 -19.90 6.52
C GLY A 19 -3.93 -20.86 6.28
N SER A 20 -4.24 -22.13 6.01
CA SER A 20 -3.24 -23.17 5.71
C SER A 20 -3.07 -23.47 4.22
N GLU A 21 -3.90 -22.86 3.36
CA GLU A 21 -3.90 -23.13 1.93
C GLU A 21 -2.94 -22.21 1.19
N LYS A 22 -2.16 -22.80 0.27
CA LYS A 22 -1.29 -22.08 -0.65
C LYS A 22 -2.05 -21.76 -1.93
N TYR A 23 -1.82 -20.59 -2.51
CA TYR A 23 -2.29 -20.27 -3.86
C TYR A 23 -1.26 -19.43 -4.58
N LEU A 24 -1.31 -19.48 -5.91
CA LEU A 24 -0.45 -18.64 -6.74
C LEU A 24 -1.25 -17.41 -7.18
N TYR A 25 -0.78 -16.22 -6.83
CA TYR A 25 -1.43 -14.97 -7.17
C TYR A 25 -0.63 -14.21 -8.23
N ARG A 26 -1.26 -13.88 -9.35
CA ARG A 26 -0.66 -13.01 -10.37
C ARG A 26 -1.11 -11.57 -10.18
N ALA A 27 -0.23 -10.74 -9.64
CA ALA A 27 -0.49 -9.32 -9.37
C ALA A 27 -0.89 -8.53 -10.61
N LYS A 28 -0.35 -8.90 -11.78
CA LYS A 28 -0.66 -8.26 -13.07
C LYS A 28 -2.17 -8.28 -13.39
N ASP A 29 -2.83 -9.39 -13.10
CA ASP A 29 -4.21 -9.63 -13.52
C ASP A 29 -5.17 -9.82 -12.33
N ARG A 30 -4.65 -9.75 -11.10
CA ARG A 30 -5.40 -9.97 -9.85
C ARG A 30 -6.12 -11.30 -9.78
N LEU A 31 -5.56 -12.31 -10.45
CA LEU A 31 -6.10 -13.66 -10.44
C LEU A 31 -5.34 -14.49 -9.40
N ALA A 32 -6.11 -15.07 -8.48
CA ALA A 32 -5.65 -16.17 -7.65
C ALA A 32 -5.87 -17.47 -8.44
N TRP A 33 -4.83 -18.30 -8.49
CA TRP A 33 -4.87 -19.62 -9.09
C TRP A 33 -5.00 -20.66 -7.98
N GLU A 34 -6.06 -21.44 -8.08
CA GLU A 34 -6.39 -22.60 -7.24
C GLU A 34 -6.09 -23.92 -8.01
N PRO A 35 -5.76 -25.03 -7.34
CA PRO A 35 -4.36 -25.34 -7.09
C PRO A 35 -3.95 -26.78 -7.45
N ASP A 36 -4.51 -27.42 -8.48
CA ASP A 36 -4.01 -28.76 -8.85
C ASP A 36 -2.53 -28.69 -9.28
N ILE A 37 -2.15 -27.61 -9.97
CA ILE A 37 -0.76 -27.42 -10.39
C ILE A 37 0.20 -27.16 -9.23
N ILE A 38 -0.24 -26.50 -8.15
CA ILE A 38 0.64 -26.27 -6.98
C ILE A 38 0.66 -27.47 -6.02
N LYS A 39 -0.18 -28.49 -6.24
CA LYS A 39 -0.03 -29.78 -5.57
C LYS A 39 0.96 -30.67 -6.33
N ASN A 40 1.32 -30.30 -7.56
CA ASN A 40 2.29 -31.01 -8.36
C ASN A 40 3.71 -30.72 -7.83
N GLU A 41 4.46 -31.76 -7.47
CA GLU A 41 5.83 -31.65 -6.98
C GLU A 41 6.78 -31.07 -8.04
N MET A 42 6.64 -31.52 -9.28
CA MET A 42 7.44 -31.06 -10.42
C MET A 42 7.26 -29.57 -10.70
N PHE A 43 6.06 -29.02 -10.43
CA PHE A 43 5.84 -27.57 -10.50
C PHE A 43 6.79 -26.83 -9.55
N TRP A 44 6.89 -27.29 -8.30
CA TRP A 44 7.73 -26.63 -7.28
C TRP A 44 9.21 -26.84 -7.53
N GLU A 45 9.63 -28.01 -8.00
CA GLU A 45 11.02 -28.26 -8.37
C GLU A 45 11.47 -27.33 -9.51
N VAL A 46 10.66 -27.21 -10.57
CA VAL A 46 10.95 -26.29 -11.68
C VAL A 46 10.88 -24.83 -11.21
N TRP A 47 9.89 -24.48 -10.38
CA TRP A 47 9.78 -23.13 -9.81
C TRP A 47 11.02 -22.76 -8.99
N GLU A 48 11.42 -23.61 -8.04
CA GLU A 48 12.58 -23.38 -7.18
C GLU A 48 13.86 -23.23 -8.00
N PHE A 49 14.03 -24.08 -9.02
CA PHE A 49 15.16 -24.00 -9.93
C PHE A 49 15.26 -22.64 -10.64
N PHE A 50 14.13 -22.11 -11.13
CA PHE A 50 14.06 -20.83 -11.86
C PHE A 50 13.78 -19.60 -10.97
N LEU A 51 13.92 -19.70 -9.63
CA LEU A 51 13.99 -18.53 -8.74
C LEU A 51 15.12 -17.57 -9.13
N LYS A 52 16.14 -18.08 -9.82
CA LYS A 52 17.14 -17.28 -10.53
C LYS A 52 17.05 -17.57 -12.02
N PRO A 53 17.39 -16.60 -12.89
CA PRO A 53 17.46 -16.87 -14.32
C PRO A 53 18.47 -17.99 -14.60
N ARG A 54 18.02 -19.06 -15.26
CA ARG A 54 18.80 -20.25 -15.61
C ARG A 54 18.40 -20.77 -16.98
N SER A 55 19.19 -21.64 -17.58
CA SER A 55 18.88 -22.25 -18.87
C SER A 55 18.01 -23.50 -18.72
N VAL A 56 17.33 -23.87 -19.80
CA VAL A 56 16.60 -25.15 -19.90
C VAL A 56 17.56 -26.33 -19.78
N LEU A 57 18.76 -26.25 -20.37
CA LEU A 57 19.77 -27.30 -20.28
C LEU A 57 20.17 -27.59 -18.83
N GLU A 58 20.49 -26.55 -18.06
CA GLU A 58 20.85 -26.69 -16.65
C GLU A 58 19.69 -27.32 -15.84
N ALA A 59 18.43 -27.04 -16.19
CA ALA A 59 17.27 -27.65 -15.53
C ALA A 59 17.22 -29.17 -15.78
N LEU A 60 17.46 -29.60 -17.02
CA LEU A 60 17.49 -31.02 -17.40
C LEU A 60 18.66 -31.78 -16.76
N GLU A 61 19.75 -31.09 -16.45
CA GLU A 61 20.91 -31.69 -15.78
C GLU A 61 20.77 -31.74 -14.25
N SER A 62 19.95 -30.85 -13.67
CA SER A 62 19.86 -30.67 -12.21
C SER A 62 18.60 -31.27 -11.58
N ILE A 63 17.49 -31.32 -12.31
CA ILE A 63 16.21 -31.84 -11.81
C ILE A 63 16.20 -33.36 -12.01
N ASN A 64 16.09 -34.11 -10.91
CA ASN A 64 16.26 -35.56 -10.90
C ASN A 64 15.00 -36.32 -11.36
N HIS A 65 14.57 -36.08 -12.59
CA HIS A 65 13.40 -36.69 -13.22
C HIS A 65 13.65 -36.94 -14.71
N GLU A 66 12.77 -37.72 -15.36
CA GLU A 66 12.86 -37.93 -16.80
C GLU A 66 12.77 -36.61 -17.57
N ASN A 67 13.66 -36.43 -18.55
CA ASN A 67 13.77 -35.19 -19.33
C ASN A 67 12.43 -34.75 -19.94
N ASP A 68 11.62 -35.69 -20.44
CA ASP A 68 10.33 -35.37 -21.04
C ASP A 68 9.35 -34.79 -20.01
N TYR A 69 9.41 -35.27 -18.77
CA TYR A 69 8.57 -34.79 -17.68
C TYR A 69 8.96 -33.36 -17.27
N VAL A 70 10.26 -33.09 -17.14
CA VAL A 70 10.79 -31.75 -16.86
C VAL A 70 10.48 -30.77 -17.99
N ILE A 71 10.65 -31.19 -19.26
CA ILE A 71 10.32 -30.36 -20.43
C ILE A 71 8.84 -30.00 -20.46
N ASN A 72 7.95 -30.96 -20.17
CA ASN A 72 6.52 -30.72 -20.17
C ASN A 72 6.09 -29.77 -19.05
N ALA A 73 6.69 -29.87 -17.86
CA ALA A 73 6.47 -28.92 -16.78
C ALA A 73 6.95 -27.51 -17.14
N ILE A 74 8.16 -27.37 -17.71
CA ILE A 74 8.67 -26.08 -18.18
C ILE A 74 7.74 -25.47 -19.23
N LYS A 75 7.29 -26.25 -20.22
CA LYS A 75 6.34 -25.79 -21.24
C LYS A 75 5.02 -25.32 -20.61
N GLY A 76 4.44 -26.12 -19.71
CA GLY A 76 3.21 -25.76 -19.01
C GLY A 76 3.35 -24.45 -18.23
N LEU A 77 4.49 -24.23 -17.56
CA LEU A 77 4.79 -22.98 -16.88
C LEU A 77 4.97 -21.80 -17.84
N ILE A 78 5.53 -22.01 -19.03
CA ILE A 78 5.63 -20.98 -20.08
C ILE A 78 4.23 -20.64 -20.63
N ASP A 79 3.39 -21.64 -20.90
CA ASP A 79 2.03 -21.45 -21.40
C ASP A 79 1.15 -20.69 -20.39
N CYS A 80 1.41 -20.92 -19.10
CA CYS A 80 0.84 -20.17 -17.99
C CYS A 80 1.38 -18.73 -17.87
N GLY A 81 2.49 -18.41 -18.53
CA GLY A 81 3.23 -17.16 -18.37
C GLY A 81 3.98 -17.05 -17.04
N ILE A 82 4.11 -18.16 -16.29
CA ILE A 82 4.89 -18.22 -15.05
C ILE A 82 6.38 -18.14 -15.37
N LEU A 83 6.84 -18.88 -16.37
CA LEU A 83 8.19 -18.76 -16.89
C LEU A 83 8.19 -17.88 -18.13
N GLU A 84 9.11 -16.91 -18.15
CA GLU A 84 9.32 -16.01 -19.28
C GLU A 84 10.75 -16.13 -19.79
N VAL A 85 10.93 -15.96 -21.11
CA VAL A 85 12.26 -15.88 -21.70
C VAL A 85 12.97 -14.65 -21.16
N ASN A 86 14.16 -14.85 -20.60
CA ASN A 86 14.98 -13.77 -20.09
C ASN A 86 15.70 -13.07 -21.24
N ASN A 87 14.96 -12.26 -22.00
CA ASN A 87 15.53 -11.41 -23.03
C ASN A 87 16.29 -10.24 -22.37
N ILE A 88 17.62 -10.38 -22.24
CA ILE A 88 18.51 -9.30 -21.81
C ILE A 88 18.39 -8.07 -22.74
N LYS A 89 17.91 -8.26 -23.99
CA LYS A 89 17.79 -7.24 -25.03
C LYS A 89 16.42 -6.55 -25.15
N ASP A 90 15.39 -6.96 -24.42
CA ASP A 90 14.07 -6.29 -24.47
C ASP A 90 14.11 -4.99 -23.64
N GLY A 91 14.74 -3.97 -24.24
CA GLY A 91 15.01 -2.66 -23.67
C GLY A 91 13.83 -1.69 -23.64
N TYR A 92 12.62 -2.08 -24.06
CA TYR A 92 11.46 -1.19 -24.09
C TYR A 92 10.18 -1.92 -23.70
N GLY A 93 9.73 -1.68 -22.47
CA GLY A 93 8.46 -2.18 -21.93
C GLY A 93 8.67 -2.74 -20.53
N TYR A 94 8.07 -2.11 -19.51
CA TYR A 94 7.82 -2.50 -18.10
C TYR A 94 8.88 -3.36 -17.33
N ASN A 95 9.43 -4.41 -17.94
CA ASN A 95 10.45 -5.32 -17.44
C ASN A 95 11.79 -4.65 -17.07
N LYS A 96 12.22 -3.58 -17.76
CA LYS A 96 13.46 -2.88 -17.38
C LYS A 96 13.34 -2.15 -16.03
N PHE A 97 12.13 -1.75 -15.64
CA PHE A 97 11.89 -1.13 -14.34
C PHE A 97 12.03 -2.17 -13.22
N ILE A 98 11.37 -3.33 -13.33
CA ILE A 98 11.34 -4.35 -12.28
C ILE A 98 12.71 -5.04 -12.07
N LEU A 99 13.57 -5.10 -13.09
CA LEU A 99 14.84 -5.83 -13.06
C LEU A 99 16.04 -5.03 -12.52
N SER A 100 15.86 -3.78 -12.09
CA SER A 100 16.94 -3.06 -11.43
C SER A 100 17.24 -3.71 -10.06
N LYS A 101 18.52 -3.89 -9.73
CA LYS A 101 19.00 -4.46 -8.45
C LYS A 101 18.37 -3.76 -7.22
N LYS A 102 17.92 -2.50 -7.36
CA LYS A 102 17.22 -1.72 -6.34
C LYS A 102 15.77 -2.16 -6.08
N LEU A 103 15.08 -2.75 -7.06
CA LEU A 103 13.69 -3.18 -6.93
C LEU A 103 13.55 -4.66 -6.54
N ILE A 104 14.56 -5.49 -6.84
CA ILE A 104 14.69 -6.84 -6.24
C ILE A 104 14.73 -6.77 -4.71
N ASN A 105 15.34 -5.72 -4.15
CA ASN A 105 15.36 -5.51 -2.70
C ASN A 105 14.05 -4.90 -2.14
N ASN A 106 13.09 -4.52 -2.99
CA ASN A 106 11.82 -3.89 -2.61
C ASN A 106 10.64 -4.56 -3.33
N MET A 107 10.66 -5.88 -3.43
CA MET A 107 9.63 -6.65 -4.15
C MET A 107 8.23 -6.39 -3.61
N GLU A 108 8.07 -6.21 -2.29
CA GLU A 108 6.78 -5.86 -1.67
C GLU A 108 6.21 -4.54 -2.22
N SER A 109 7.05 -3.51 -2.40
CA SER A 109 6.62 -2.22 -2.96
C SER A 109 6.25 -2.33 -4.44
N VAL A 110 7.02 -3.10 -5.22
CA VAL A 110 6.71 -3.40 -6.62
C VAL A 110 5.36 -4.09 -6.73
N PHE A 111 5.10 -5.06 -5.85
CA PHE A 111 3.85 -5.80 -5.81
C PHE A 111 2.65 -4.97 -5.41
N PHE A 112 2.80 -4.15 -4.38
CA PHE A 112 1.79 -3.19 -4.00
C PHE A 112 1.48 -2.26 -5.17
N HIS A 113 2.51 -1.71 -5.82
CA HIS A 113 2.35 -0.82 -6.98
C HIS A 113 1.63 -1.51 -8.15
N ILE A 114 2.04 -2.71 -8.56
CA ILE A 114 1.37 -3.44 -9.66
C ILE A 114 -0.09 -3.73 -9.32
N SER A 115 -0.34 -4.16 -8.07
CA SER A 115 -1.69 -4.51 -7.62
C SER A 115 -2.62 -3.31 -7.56
N THR A 116 -2.12 -2.12 -7.21
CA THR A 116 -2.92 -0.90 -6.99
C THR A 116 -2.98 0.03 -8.21
N SER A 117 -1.92 0.11 -9.02
CA SER A 117 -1.85 1.00 -10.20
C SER A 117 -2.87 0.66 -11.30
N ARG A 118 -3.40 -0.56 -11.29
CA ARG A 118 -4.37 -1.06 -12.28
C ARG A 118 -5.83 -1.00 -11.79
N MET A 119 -6.12 -0.25 -10.73
CA MET A 119 -7.51 -0.02 -10.33
C MET A 119 -8.18 0.83 -11.42
N ASN A 120 -9.33 0.38 -11.90
CA ASN A 120 -10.15 1.20 -12.79
C ASN A 120 -10.56 2.45 -12.01
N TRP A 121 -10.07 3.60 -12.43
CA TRP A 121 -10.43 4.86 -11.82
C TRP A 121 -11.86 5.21 -12.23
N VAL A 122 -12.74 5.38 -11.24
CA VAL A 122 -14.11 5.83 -11.49
C VAL A 122 -14.05 7.25 -12.03
N ASN A 123 -14.67 7.48 -13.19
CA ASN A 123 -14.81 8.84 -13.70
C ASN A 123 -16.01 9.51 -13.03
N TYR A 124 -15.76 10.26 -11.96
CA TYR A 124 -16.78 10.99 -11.20
C TYR A 124 -17.46 12.13 -11.99
N SER A 125 -17.11 12.37 -13.25
CA SER A 125 -17.87 13.26 -14.14
C SER A 125 -19.03 12.56 -14.87
N LYS A 126 -19.13 11.22 -14.81
CA LYS A 126 -20.16 10.44 -15.51
C LYS A 126 -21.02 9.68 -14.51
N SER A 127 -22.28 10.10 -14.36
CA SER A 127 -23.23 9.56 -13.38
C SER A 127 -23.42 8.04 -13.44
N LYS A 128 -23.44 7.44 -14.64
CA LYS A 128 -23.62 5.99 -14.82
C LYS A 128 -22.45 5.17 -14.26
N GLU A 129 -21.22 5.64 -14.45
CA GLU A 129 -20.01 4.94 -13.95
C GLU A 129 -19.94 5.01 -12.42
N ILE A 130 -20.39 6.11 -11.80
CA ILE A 130 -20.49 6.25 -10.34
C ILE A 130 -21.41 5.18 -9.75
N GLN A 131 -22.59 5.00 -10.37
CA GLN A 131 -23.57 4.06 -9.84
C GLN A 131 -23.11 2.61 -9.99
N GLU A 132 -22.58 2.24 -11.16
CA GLU A 132 -22.20 0.86 -11.45
C GLU A 132 -20.90 0.43 -10.76
N LEU A 133 -19.89 1.30 -10.67
CA LEU A 133 -18.54 0.95 -10.21
C LEU A 133 -18.24 1.34 -8.76
N ASP A 134 -19.03 2.26 -8.16
CA ASP A 134 -18.74 2.80 -6.82
C ASP A 134 -19.91 2.53 -5.85
N HIS A 135 -21.13 2.96 -6.18
CA HIS A 135 -22.27 2.85 -5.25
C HIS A 135 -22.64 1.39 -4.92
N ASN A 136 -22.72 0.52 -5.92
CA ASN A 136 -23.06 -0.89 -5.69
C ASN A 136 -22.06 -1.60 -4.78
N GLU A 137 -20.76 -1.37 -4.99
CA GLU A 137 -19.69 -1.93 -4.16
C GLU A 137 -19.70 -1.36 -2.75
N MET A 138 -19.97 -0.06 -2.60
CA MET A 138 -20.14 0.58 -1.29
C MET A 138 -21.33 -0.01 -0.52
N ASP A 139 -22.47 -0.24 -1.18
CA ASP A 139 -23.64 -0.85 -0.57
C ASP A 139 -23.38 -2.28 -0.10
N ILE A 140 -22.65 -3.07 -0.89
CA ILE A 140 -22.21 -4.42 -0.48
C ILE A 140 -21.33 -4.32 0.77
N LYS A 141 -20.32 -3.45 0.75
CA LYS A 141 -19.37 -3.30 1.86
C LYS A 141 -20.01 -2.82 3.16
N VAL A 142 -20.94 -1.88 3.10
CA VAL A 142 -21.66 -1.38 4.29
C VAL A 142 -22.59 -2.43 4.89
N ARG A 143 -23.10 -3.38 4.08
CA ARG A 143 -23.88 -4.53 4.59
C ARG A 143 -22.98 -5.57 5.28
N GLU A 144 -21.77 -5.77 4.76
CA GLU A 144 -20.80 -6.71 5.32
C GLU A 144 -20.18 -6.20 6.63
N GLU A 145 -19.86 -4.92 6.69
CA GLU A 145 -19.11 -4.33 7.79
C GLU A 145 -19.69 -2.96 8.19
N GLN A 146 -19.90 -2.76 9.50
CA GLN A 146 -20.29 -1.45 9.99
C GLN A 146 -19.17 -0.43 9.79
N PRO A 147 -19.48 0.80 9.34
CA PRO A 147 -18.49 1.86 9.26
C PRO A 147 -17.79 2.08 10.61
N PRO A 148 -16.45 2.19 10.64
CA PRO A 148 -15.73 2.43 11.88
C PRO A 148 -16.09 3.81 12.46
N SER A 149 -15.92 3.95 13.78
CA SER A 149 -16.16 5.24 14.44
C SER A 149 -15.16 6.30 13.96
N ASN A 150 -15.64 7.55 13.82
CA ASN A 150 -14.80 8.71 13.48
C ASN A 150 -13.73 9.04 14.54
N PHE A 151 -13.88 8.54 15.77
CA PHE A 151 -12.94 8.79 16.87
C PHE A 151 -12.66 7.52 17.65
N LYS A 152 -11.38 7.28 17.97
CA LYS A 152 -10.99 6.24 18.91
C LYS A 152 -11.36 6.63 20.34
N LYS A 153 -11.83 5.65 21.11
CA LYS A 153 -12.15 5.81 22.53
C LYS A 153 -11.02 5.23 23.36
N TYR A 154 -10.35 6.08 24.14
CA TYR A 154 -9.36 5.63 25.11
C TYR A 154 -9.94 5.68 26.52
N ARG A 155 -9.98 4.51 27.18
CA ARG A 155 -10.63 4.36 28.51
C ARG A 155 -9.74 4.83 29.67
N ASN A 156 -8.42 4.78 29.51
CA ASN A 156 -7.45 5.03 30.60
C ASN A 156 -6.48 6.19 30.32
N SER A 157 -6.84 7.15 29.46
CA SER A 157 -6.00 8.32 29.17
C SER A 157 -6.11 9.34 30.30
N ILE A 158 -5.12 9.35 31.19
CA ILE A 158 -4.95 10.34 32.25
C ILE A 158 -3.44 10.68 32.30
N PRO A 159 -3.04 11.97 32.40
CA PRO A 159 -3.89 13.16 32.47
C PRO A 159 -4.58 13.51 31.14
N LYS A 160 -5.66 14.30 31.22
CA LYS A 160 -6.36 14.86 30.05
C LYS A 160 -6.21 16.38 30.07
N TYR A 161 -5.86 16.94 28.92
CA TYR A 161 -5.76 18.38 28.73
C TYR A 161 -6.89 18.83 27.81
N ASP A 162 -7.78 19.68 28.32
CA ASP A 162 -8.86 20.25 27.52
C ASP A 162 -8.31 21.37 26.64
N LEU A 163 -8.15 21.07 25.36
CA LEU A 163 -7.67 21.99 24.35
C LEU A 163 -8.82 22.79 23.73
N ALA A 164 -8.56 24.07 23.44
CA ALA A 164 -9.53 24.92 22.75
C ALA A 164 -9.87 24.39 21.34
N GLU A 165 -11.16 24.37 21.00
CA GLU A 165 -11.69 23.87 19.71
C GLU A 165 -11.28 24.72 18.50
N LEU A 166 -10.94 26.00 18.72
CA LEU A 166 -10.48 26.90 17.66
C LEU A 166 -9.52 27.93 18.26
N ILE A 167 -8.33 28.05 17.70
CA ILE A 167 -7.40 29.15 18.03
C ILE A 167 -7.46 30.18 16.89
N PRO A 168 -8.03 31.37 17.13
CA PRO A 168 -8.11 32.42 16.10
C PRO A 168 -6.74 32.84 15.56
N LEU A 169 -6.61 32.96 14.23
CA LEU A 169 -5.36 33.42 13.59
C LEU A 169 -4.89 34.80 14.06
N LYS A 170 -5.78 35.63 14.63
CA LYS A 170 -5.43 36.96 15.17
C LYS A 170 -4.38 36.91 16.30
N PHE A 171 -4.17 35.75 16.92
CA PHE A 171 -3.11 35.56 17.91
C PHE A 171 -1.71 35.50 17.28
N PHE A 172 -1.62 35.32 15.95
CA PHE A 172 -0.37 35.47 15.21
C PHE A 172 -0.22 36.91 14.71
N LYS A 173 0.62 37.68 15.39
CA LYS A 173 1.10 38.97 14.87
C LYS A 173 2.18 38.84 13.77
N SER A 174 2.38 37.66 13.18
CA SER A 174 3.31 37.48 12.07
C SER A 174 2.58 37.60 10.73
N LYS A 175 3.03 38.55 9.90
CA LYS A 175 2.73 38.52 8.46
C LYS A 175 3.21 37.17 7.95
N ILE A 176 2.29 36.32 7.49
CA ILE A 176 2.63 35.14 6.71
C ILE A 176 3.26 35.67 5.42
N ASN A 177 4.58 35.90 5.46
CA ASN A 177 5.34 36.12 4.24
C ASN A 177 5.25 34.83 3.43
N ASN A 178 5.06 34.97 2.12
CA ASN A 178 4.81 33.91 1.13
C ASN A 178 5.93 32.84 0.99
N SER A 179 6.82 32.69 1.97
CA SER A 179 7.92 31.73 1.93
C SER A 179 7.55 30.45 2.68
N ILE A 180 6.58 29.71 2.15
CA ILE A 180 6.29 28.32 2.56
C ILE A 180 7.53 27.39 2.37
N PHE A 181 8.60 27.90 1.74
CA PHE A 181 9.87 27.21 1.51
C PHE A 181 11.11 27.98 1.99
N SER A 182 11.01 29.03 2.82
CA SER A 182 12.21 29.67 3.37
C SER A 182 12.83 28.79 4.44
N LYS A 183 14.10 28.42 4.22
CA LYS A 183 14.98 27.77 5.18
C LYS A 183 15.03 28.52 6.51
N GLU A 184 15.05 27.72 7.57
CA GLU A 184 15.44 28.03 8.94
C GLU A 184 14.90 29.34 9.53
N ILE A 185 13.88 29.20 10.37
CA ILE A 185 13.58 30.21 11.38
C ILE A 185 14.63 30.06 12.48
N GLU A 186 15.75 30.77 12.36
CA GLU A 186 16.63 30.99 13.51
C GLU A 186 15.85 31.69 14.62
N GLY A 187 15.89 31.14 15.84
CA GLY A 187 15.39 31.82 17.04
C GLY A 187 13.94 31.55 17.46
N LEU A 188 13.35 30.40 17.11
CA LEU A 188 12.21 29.92 17.90
C LEU A 188 12.70 29.71 19.34
N ASN A 189 12.26 30.58 20.26
CA ASN A 189 12.51 30.42 21.70
C ASN A 189 12.29 28.95 22.08
N ASN A 190 13.30 28.33 22.71
CA ASN A 190 13.43 26.89 22.95
C ASN A 190 12.34 26.21 23.81
N LYS A 191 11.27 26.92 24.15
CA LYS A 191 10.17 26.40 24.96
C LYS A 191 8.89 26.30 24.12
N ILE A 192 8.56 25.07 23.76
CA ILE A 192 7.26 24.73 23.18
C ILE A 192 6.23 24.77 24.31
N SER A 193 5.09 25.42 24.10
CA SER A 193 4.00 25.44 25.06
C SER A 193 2.84 24.56 24.60
N LEU A 194 1.98 24.16 25.53
CA LEU A 194 0.72 23.47 25.22
C LEU A 194 -0.17 24.29 24.25
N ASP A 195 -0.16 25.62 24.34
CA ASP A 195 -0.90 26.49 23.43
C ASP A 195 -0.37 26.40 21.98
N LEU A 196 0.96 26.33 21.81
CA LEU A 196 1.56 26.13 20.49
C LEU A 196 1.24 24.74 19.93
N ILE A 197 1.19 23.73 20.79
CA ILE A 197 0.77 22.37 20.39
C ILE A 197 -0.69 22.37 19.96
N ASN A 198 -1.58 22.95 20.77
CA ASN A 198 -3.01 23.06 20.47
C ASN A 198 -3.25 23.74 19.12
N LEU A 199 -2.48 24.79 18.87
CA LEU A 199 -2.51 25.52 17.63
C LEU A 199 -2.09 24.66 16.43
N LEU A 200 -0.96 23.97 16.53
CA LEU A 200 -0.50 23.07 15.47
C LEU A 200 -1.53 21.98 15.17
N LEU A 201 -2.14 21.40 16.21
CA LEU A 201 -3.21 20.40 16.06
C LEU A 201 -4.43 20.95 15.34
N ASN A 202 -4.89 22.16 15.70
CA ASN A 202 -6.01 22.84 15.08
C ASN A 202 -5.84 23.03 13.57
N TYR A 203 -4.63 23.40 13.13
CA TYR A 203 -4.34 23.68 11.71
C TYR A 203 -3.86 22.47 10.91
N SER A 204 -3.61 21.33 11.55
CA SER A 204 -3.13 20.12 10.88
C SER A 204 -4.19 19.02 10.80
N ILE A 205 -4.83 18.67 11.92
CA ILE A 205 -5.61 17.42 12.01
C ILE A 205 -6.94 17.54 12.76
N ALA A 206 -7.23 18.69 13.40
CA ALA A 206 -8.45 18.87 14.15
C ALA A 206 -9.70 18.76 13.25
N LYS A 207 -10.84 18.44 13.85
CA LYS A 207 -12.11 18.42 13.15
C LYS A 207 -12.54 19.87 12.87
N VAL A 208 -12.76 20.21 11.60
CA VAL A 208 -13.26 21.52 11.16
C VAL A 208 -14.74 21.49 10.74
N GLY A 209 -15.31 20.30 10.57
CA GLY A 209 -16.69 20.15 10.13
C GLY A 209 -17.12 18.71 9.98
N THR A 210 -18.25 18.50 9.30
CA THR A 210 -18.77 17.17 8.96
C THR A 210 -19.37 17.16 7.56
N VAL A 211 -19.36 16.01 6.91
CA VAL A 211 -19.96 15.79 5.60
C VAL A 211 -20.78 14.49 5.62
N GLU A 212 -21.89 14.46 4.89
CA GLU A 212 -22.70 13.26 4.72
C GLU A 212 -22.27 12.52 3.45
N MET A 213 -21.86 11.27 3.59
CA MET A 213 -21.44 10.40 2.48
C MET A 213 -22.55 9.40 2.17
N TYR A 214 -22.73 9.07 0.88
CA TYR A 214 -23.83 8.24 0.37
C TYR A 214 -24.10 6.96 1.18
N ALA A 215 -23.10 6.09 1.31
CA ALA A 215 -23.28 4.76 1.92
C ALA A 215 -22.87 4.70 3.41
N THR A 216 -21.83 5.45 3.78
CA THR A 216 -21.21 5.35 5.11
C THR A 216 -21.70 6.39 6.11
N GLY A 217 -22.65 7.25 5.71
CA GLY A 217 -23.24 8.27 6.55
C GLY A 217 -22.30 9.44 6.89
N LYS A 218 -22.37 9.92 8.13
CA LYS A 218 -21.68 11.14 8.59
C LYS A 218 -20.17 10.95 8.87
N HIS A 219 -19.35 11.70 8.15
CA HIS A 219 -17.90 11.79 8.31
C HIS A 219 -17.45 13.15 8.86
N ILE A 220 -16.20 13.20 9.35
CA ILE A 220 -15.56 14.43 9.79
C ILE A 220 -14.78 15.08 8.66
N LEU A 221 -14.64 16.41 8.71
CA LEU A 221 -13.72 17.15 7.85
C LEU A 221 -12.50 17.57 8.68
N LYS A 222 -11.30 17.46 8.10
CA LYS A 222 -10.03 17.93 8.66
C LYS A 222 -9.34 18.90 7.67
N PRO A 223 -8.37 19.73 8.11
CA PRO A 223 -7.59 20.60 7.22
C PRO A 223 -6.82 19.85 6.13
N VAL A 224 -6.52 18.57 6.35
CA VAL A 224 -5.84 17.68 5.40
C VAL A 224 -6.85 16.83 4.62
N PRO A 225 -6.71 16.69 3.28
CA PRO A 225 -7.61 15.85 2.50
C PRO A 225 -7.41 14.36 2.83
N SER A 226 -8.49 13.58 2.73
CA SER A 226 -8.46 12.12 2.89
C SER A 226 -9.41 11.46 1.92
N GLY A 227 -8.97 10.38 1.27
CA GLY A 227 -9.81 9.60 0.35
C GLY A 227 -11.08 9.11 1.05
N GLY A 228 -12.24 9.42 0.48
CA GLY A 228 -13.55 9.06 1.03
C GLY A 228 -13.88 9.70 2.38
N ALA A 229 -13.21 10.81 2.75
CA ALA A 229 -13.39 11.51 4.02
C ALA A 229 -13.20 10.64 5.28
N ARG A 230 -12.50 9.50 5.17
CA ARG A 230 -12.39 8.51 6.26
C ARG A 230 -11.42 8.91 7.38
N HIS A 231 -10.41 9.71 7.05
CA HIS A 231 -9.41 10.23 8.01
C HIS A 231 -8.88 9.19 9.01
N THR A 232 -8.44 8.03 8.53
CA THR A 232 -7.96 6.90 9.36
C THR A 232 -6.69 7.17 10.16
N THR A 233 -6.03 8.30 9.91
CA THR A 233 -4.82 8.74 10.60
C THR A 233 -5.15 9.34 11.97
N GLU A 234 -4.45 8.84 12.98
CA GLU A 234 -4.36 9.42 14.33
C GLU A 234 -3.03 10.13 14.49
N ALA A 235 -2.97 11.19 15.30
CA ALA A 235 -1.72 11.76 15.74
C ALA A 235 -1.52 11.51 17.23
N TYR A 236 -0.29 11.16 17.57
CA TYR A 236 0.16 11.03 18.95
C TYR A 236 1.30 12.01 19.18
N ILE A 237 1.32 12.64 20.34
CA ILE A 237 2.34 13.61 20.72
C ILE A 237 3.20 13.01 21.83
N ILE A 238 4.50 12.93 21.58
CA ILE A 238 5.49 12.57 22.59
C ILE A 238 6.02 13.86 23.19
N VAL A 239 5.71 14.08 24.46
CA VAL A 239 6.09 15.26 25.23
C VAL A 239 7.27 14.93 26.13
N ASN A 240 8.34 15.72 26.00
CA ASN A 240 9.50 15.68 26.88
C ASN A 240 9.43 16.81 27.92
N ASP A 241 10.32 16.78 28.92
CA ASP A 241 10.39 17.74 30.06
C ASP A 241 10.55 19.23 29.68
N GLY A 242 10.74 19.55 28.40
CA GLY A 242 10.92 20.91 27.89
C GLY A 242 9.64 21.61 27.44
N VAL A 243 8.46 20.99 27.60
CA VAL A 243 7.19 21.57 27.16
C VAL A 243 6.41 22.16 28.34
N ASP A 244 6.17 23.46 28.31
CA ASP A 244 5.44 24.13 29.39
C ASP A 244 3.93 23.84 29.28
N GLY A 245 3.31 23.43 30.39
CA GLY A 245 1.85 23.26 30.51
C GLY A 245 1.30 21.86 30.23
N ILE A 246 2.16 20.86 30.02
CA ILE A 246 1.80 19.46 29.80
C ILE A 246 2.86 18.53 30.41
N ASP A 247 2.43 17.43 31.02
CA ASP A 247 3.34 16.49 31.68
C ASP A 247 4.11 15.66 30.65
N PHE A 248 5.29 15.17 31.02
CA PHE A 248 6.05 14.21 30.22
C PHE A 248 5.20 12.96 29.91
N GLY A 249 5.14 12.55 28.64
CA GLY A 249 4.36 11.37 28.26
C GLY A 249 4.00 11.27 26.78
N ALA A 250 3.19 10.25 26.46
CA ALA A 250 2.61 10.06 25.14
C ALA A 250 1.10 10.33 25.20
N TYR A 251 0.64 11.25 24.36
CA TYR A 251 -0.74 11.72 24.29
C TYR A 251 -1.36 11.40 22.94
#